data_AF-A0A0B7HNV8-F1
#
_entry.id   AF-A0A0B7HNV8-F1
#
_cell.length_a   1.000
_cell.length_b   1.000
_cell.length_c   1.000
_cell.angle_alpha   90.00
_cell.angle_beta   90.00
_cell.angle_gamma   90.00
#
_symmetry.space_group_name_H-M   'P 1'
#
loop_
_entity.id
_entity.type
_entity.pdbx_description
1 polymer ?
#
loop_
_entity_poly.entity_id
_entity_poly.type
_entity_poly.pdbx_seq_one_letter_code
_entity_poly.pdbx_strand_id
1 'polypeptide(L)'
;MADDKTFHFLYKSHESNWKKMQPELVKTFAYFNKIVGEYPWKQYSFIQGGDGGMEYAMCTLVAGGEHYNSLLGTSIHELAHAWFQHLLATDEASYAWMDEGFTSFIEDLAMHTVVYPDSQKNLFQGAYRSYFSLVNSGLEEPATTHADRYHRNFPYSVMAYSKGLLFLTQIGYIIGESNLMKTLQQFYTDFAFKNPHPIDFIRTAEKVSGLQLGWFLNEFIETTHTADYAIDKVVANGNKTQITLKRIGRLPLPIDLFVIGKDASKTYCYIPLRMQFGEKENPYKNYPQKTFPAWGWAHPTYTFEVEMPLKDIQTIVIDPNNVTVDINKKNNVFENN
;
A
#
# COMPACT_ATOMS: atom_id res chain seq x y z
N MET A 1 -28.16 9.28 11.34
CA MET A 1 -27.26 10.44 11.45
C MET A 1 -26.00 9.96 12.15
N ALA A 2 -24.83 10.40 11.67
CA ALA A 2 -23.56 10.28 12.37
C ALA A 2 -22.80 11.58 12.18
N ASP A 3 -22.09 12.04 13.20
CA ASP A 3 -21.33 13.30 13.20
C ASP A 3 -22.16 14.51 12.71
N ASP A 4 -23.44 14.58 13.11
CA ASP A 4 -24.42 15.59 12.66
C ASP A 4 -24.63 15.64 11.13
N LYS A 5 -24.28 14.57 10.41
CA LYS A 5 -24.48 14.42 8.96
C LYS A 5 -25.74 13.61 8.64
N THR A 6 -26.41 14.02 7.57
CA THR A 6 -27.58 13.34 7.01
C THR A 6 -27.17 12.40 5.88
N PHE A 7 -27.53 11.12 5.98
CA PHE A 7 -27.31 10.14 4.92
C PHE A 7 -28.62 9.80 4.24
N HIS A 8 -28.64 9.88 2.91
CA HIS A 8 -29.78 9.47 2.09
C HIS A 8 -29.47 8.14 1.40
N PHE A 9 -30.42 7.21 1.42
CA PHE A 9 -30.33 5.94 0.70
C PHE A 9 -31.53 5.83 -0.23
N LEU A 10 -31.29 5.99 -1.52
CA LEU A 10 -32.33 6.04 -2.56
C LEU A 10 -32.23 4.79 -3.43
N TYR A 11 -33.13 3.83 -3.23
CA TYR A 11 -33.12 2.54 -3.95
C TYR A 11 -34.54 2.11 -4.36
N LYS A 12 -34.61 1.33 -5.45
CA LYS A 12 -35.84 0.77 -6.02
C LYS A 12 -35.98 -0.73 -5.78
N SER A 13 -34.89 -1.47 -5.62
CA SER A 13 -34.86 -2.93 -5.49
C SER A 13 -33.86 -3.39 -4.43
N HIS A 14 -33.93 -4.67 -4.06
CA HIS A 14 -33.04 -5.31 -3.07
C HIS A 14 -32.98 -4.58 -1.71
N GLU A 15 -34.14 -4.11 -1.24
CA GLU A 15 -34.30 -3.33 0.00
C GLU A 15 -33.59 -3.95 1.21
N SER A 16 -33.60 -5.28 1.35
CA SER A 16 -32.92 -5.96 2.46
C SER A 16 -31.42 -5.70 2.48
N ASN A 17 -30.75 -5.77 1.33
CA ASN A 17 -29.31 -5.52 1.22
C ASN A 17 -28.98 -4.03 1.39
N TRP A 18 -29.78 -3.15 0.76
CA TRP A 18 -29.63 -1.69 0.91
C TRP A 18 -29.83 -1.22 2.35
N LYS A 19 -30.80 -1.79 3.09
CA LYS A 19 -30.97 -1.51 4.53
C LYS A 19 -29.83 -2.08 5.36
N LYS A 20 -29.36 -3.27 5.02
CA LYS A 20 -28.27 -3.94 5.77
C LYS A 20 -26.95 -3.16 5.70
N MET A 21 -26.63 -2.53 4.57
CA MET A 21 -25.35 -1.81 4.42
C MET A 21 -25.31 -0.43 5.10
N GLN A 22 -26.46 0.20 5.39
CA GLN A 22 -26.51 1.55 5.95
C GLN A 22 -25.68 1.74 7.22
N PRO A 23 -25.81 0.90 8.27
CA PRO A 23 -24.99 1.05 9.46
C PRO A 23 -23.49 0.84 9.19
N GLU A 24 -23.13 -0.03 8.23
CA GLU A 24 -21.73 -0.24 7.85
C GLU A 24 -21.16 1.01 7.17
N LEU A 25 -21.87 1.60 6.21
CA LEU A 25 -21.45 2.82 5.52
C LEU A 25 -21.32 4.01 6.48
N VAL A 26 -22.19 4.12 7.47
CA VAL A 26 -22.11 5.15 8.50
C VAL A 26 -20.86 4.98 9.39
N LYS A 27 -20.53 3.74 9.79
CA LYS A 27 -19.28 3.47 10.54
C LYS A 27 -18.05 3.73 9.67
N THR A 28 -18.09 3.33 8.40
CA THR A 28 -17.00 3.54 7.44
C THR A 28 -16.75 5.01 7.19
N PHE A 29 -17.81 5.82 7.07
CA PHE A 29 -17.69 7.27 6.99
C PHE A 29 -16.95 7.87 8.19
N ALA A 30 -17.32 7.48 9.41
CA ALA A 30 -16.64 7.94 10.62
C ALA A 30 -15.17 7.47 10.66
N TYR A 31 -14.89 6.28 10.13
CA TYR A 31 -13.52 5.78 9.97
C TYR A 31 -12.71 6.62 8.97
N PHE A 32 -13.27 6.96 7.80
CA PHE A 32 -12.61 7.84 6.83
C PHE A 32 -12.36 9.24 7.38
N ASN A 33 -13.32 9.82 8.12
CA ASN A 33 -13.12 11.07 8.87
C ASN A 33 -11.89 11.02 9.79
N LYS A 34 -11.69 9.89 10.46
CA LYS A 34 -10.57 9.69 11.39
C LYS A 34 -9.23 9.48 10.68
N ILE A 35 -9.21 8.69 9.61
CA ILE A 35 -7.97 8.27 8.95
C ILE A 35 -7.46 9.31 7.95
N VAL A 36 -8.37 10.01 7.25
CA VAL A 36 -8.02 11.01 6.24
C VAL A 36 -8.24 12.42 6.77
N GLY A 37 -9.47 12.76 7.14
CA GLY A 37 -9.82 14.05 7.72
C GLY A 37 -11.30 14.38 7.56
N GLU A 38 -11.77 15.51 8.09
CA GLU A 38 -13.22 15.76 8.19
C GLU A 38 -13.92 15.98 6.84
N TYR A 39 -15.01 15.27 6.59
CA TYR A 39 -15.93 15.56 5.50
C TYR A 39 -16.74 16.85 5.80
N PRO A 40 -16.61 17.91 4.98
CA PRO A 40 -17.08 19.24 5.35
C PRO A 40 -18.57 19.47 5.11
N TRP A 41 -19.21 18.71 4.24
CA TRP A 41 -20.62 18.91 3.91
C TRP A 41 -21.57 18.28 4.93
N LYS A 42 -22.83 18.70 4.95
CA LYS A 42 -23.86 18.26 5.92
C LYS A 42 -24.55 16.95 5.54
N GLN A 43 -24.38 16.49 4.31
CA GLN A 43 -25.10 15.34 3.79
C GLN A 43 -24.26 14.54 2.80
N TYR A 44 -24.60 13.27 2.65
CA TYR A 44 -24.10 12.39 1.61
C TYR A 44 -25.20 11.43 1.15
N SER A 45 -25.30 11.14 -0.15
CA SER A 45 -26.36 10.29 -0.70
C SER A 45 -25.82 9.05 -1.40
N PHE A 46 -26.35 7.88 -1.07
CA PHE A 46 -26.17 6.64 -1.81
C PHE A 46 -27.40 6.41 -2.69
N ILE A 47 -27.20 6.36 -4.01
CA ILE A 47 -28.27 6.33 -5.00
C ILE A 47 -28.12 5.08 -5.85
N GLN A 48 -29.17 4.26 -5.93
CA GLN A 48 -29.18 3.10 -6.81
C GLN A 48 -29.35 3.53 -8.27
N GLY A 49 -28.40 3.18 -9.13
CA GLY A 49 -28.47 3.43 -10.57
C GLY A 49 -27.14 3.20 -11.29
N GLY A 50 -27.09 3.48 -12.59
CA GLY A 50 -25.86 3.39 -13.38
C GLY A 50 -25.42 1.96 -13.72
N ASP A 51 -24.15 1.83 -14.10
CA ASP A 51 -23.45 0.58 -14.40
C ASP A 51 -22.14 0.56 -13.60
N GLY A 52 -22.03 -0.31 -12.60
CA GLY A 52 -20.92 -0.29 -11.62
C GLY A 52 -21.13 0.68 -10.47
N GLY A 53 -20.12 1.52 -10.19
CA GLY A 53 -20.15 2.61 -9.22
C GLY A 53 -19.67 3.90 -9.87
N MET A 54 -20.14 5.05 -9.37
CA MET A 54 -19.67 6.36 -9.81
C MET A 54 -19.75 7.37 -8.65
N GLU A 55 -18.71 8.16 -8.51
CA GLU A 55 -18.41 9.11 -7.46
C GLU A 55 -18.77 10.55 -7.83
N TYR A 56 -19.99 10.97 -7.55
CA TYR A 56 -20.38 12.37 -7.69
C TYR A 56 -20.11 13.18 -6.41
N ALA A 57 -20.01 14.50 -6.53
CA ALA A 57 -19.81 15.36 -5.37
C ALA A 57 -21.00 15.21 -4.39
N MET A 58 -20.70 14.74 -3.18
CA MET A 58 -21.67 14.45 -2.10
C MET A 58 -22.67 13.31 -2.40
N CYS A 59 -22.49 12.53 -3.46
CA CYS A 59 -23.31 11.35 -3.68
C CYS A 59 -22.62 10.28 -4.54
N THR A 60 -23.03 9.04 -4.35
CA THR A 60 -22.62 7.95 -5.23
C THR A 60 -23.81 7.37 -5.97
N LEU A 61 -23.57 6.98 -7.22
CA LEU A 61 -24.47 6.17 -8.00
C LEU A 61 -23.94 4.73 -8.04
N VAL A 62 -24.65 3.77 -7.44
CA VAL A 62 -24.22 2.37 -7.33
C VAL A 62 -25.24 1.44 -7.97
N ALA A 63 -24.79 0.60 -8.89
CA ALA A 63 -25.59 -0.37 -9.60
C ALA A 63 -25.84 -1.64 -8.77
N GLY A 64 -26.84 -2.42 -9.18
CA GLY A 64 -27.15 -3.73 -8.61
C GLY A 64 -27.78 -3.68 -7.23
N GLY A 65 -27.52 -4.70 -6.44
CA GLY A 65 -27.98 -4.84 -5.06
C GLY A 65 -28.31 -6.28 -4.65
N GLU A 66 -28.27 -7.21 -5.59
CA GLU A 66 -28.48 -8.64 -5.40
C GLU A 66 -27.37 -9.30 -4.56
N HIS A 67 -26.12 -8.90 -4.77
CA HIS A 67 -24.96 -9.42 -4.06
C HIS A 67 -24.46 -8.44 -3.00
N TYR A 68 -24.82 -8.68 -1.73
CA TYR A 68 -24.52 -7.78 -0.61
C TYR A 68 -23.04 -7.34 -0.52
N ASN A 69 -22.10 -8.28 -0.66
CA ASN A 69 -20.67 -7.95 -0.51
C ASN A 69 -20.16 -7.05 -1.65
N SER A 70 -20.68 -7.24 -2.88
CA SER A 70 -20.34 -6.39 -4.01
C SER A 70 -20.94 -4.99 -3.82
N LEU A 71 -22.22 -4.92 -3.45
CA LEU A 71 -22.92 -3.66 -3.17
C LEU A 71 -22.17 -2.85 -2.09
N LEU A 72 -21.81 -3.51 -0.98
CA LEU A 72 -21.13 -2.85 0.13
C LEU A 72 -19.71 -2.38 -0.25
N GLY A 73 -18.93 -3.23 -0.93
CA GLY A 73 -17.57 -2.89 -1.37
C GLY A 73 -17.58 -1.68 -2.30
N THR A 74 -18.37 -1.75 -3.39
CA THR A 74 -18.54 -0.62 -4.31
C THR A 74 -19.03 0.63 -3.58
N SER A 75 -20.03 0.54 -2.71
CA SER A 75 -20.51 1.72 -1.97
C SER A 75 -19.43 2.34 -1.06
N ILE A 76 -18.53 1.54 -0.47
CA ILE A 76 -17.41 2.04 0.34
C ILE A 76 -16.36 2.70 -0.55
N HIS A 77 -16.06 2.10 -1.70
CA HIS A 77 -15.15 2.65 -2.71
C HIS A 77 -15.64 4.02 -3.19
N GLU A 78 -16.88 4.10 -3.65
CA GLU A 78 -17.44 5.38 -4.12
C GLU A 78 -17.56 6.44 -3.01
N LEU A 79 -17.75 6.01 -1.76
CA LEU A 79 -17.72 6.91 -0.61
C LEU A 79 -16.32 7.49 -0.38
N ALA A 80 -15.26 6.69 -0.57
CA ALA A 80 -13.88 7.10 -0.35
C ALA A 80 -13.44 8.23 -1.30
N HIS A 81 -13.95 8.27 -2.53
CA HIS A 81 -13.71 9.37 -3.47
C HIS A 81 -14.25 10.72 -2.99
N ALA A 82 -15.16 10.76 -2.00
CA ALA A 82 -15.52 12.02 -1.34
C ALA A 82 -14.29 12.75 -0.76
N TRP A 83 -13.23 12.00 -0.40
CA TRP A 83 -11.96 12.55 0.01
C TRP A 83 -10.96 12.64 -1.15
N PHE A 84 -10.69 11.53 -1.84
CA PHE A 84 -9.56 11.46 -2.77
C PHE A 84 -9.81 12.04 -4.16
N GLN A 85 -11.08 12.30 -4.52
CA GLN A 85 -11.43 13.00 -5.76
C GLN A 85 -12.08 14.36 -5.49
N HIS A 86 -13.05 14.43 -4.57
CA HIS A 86 -13.83 15.66 -4.38
C HIS A 86 -13.18 16.68 -3.43
N LEU A 87 -12.41 16.23 -2.43
CA LEU A 87 -11.67 17.13 -1.53
C LEU A 87 -10.22 17.29 -1.98
N LEU A 88 -9.58 16.22 -2.42
CA LEU A 88 -8.20 16.18 -2.90
C LEU A 88 -8.22 15.98 -4.41
N ALA A 89 -8.71 16.97 -5.17
CA ALA A 89 -8.99 16.88 -6.60
C ALA A 89 -7.74 16.66 -7.46
N THR A 90 -7.19 15.45 -7.43
CA THR A 90 -6.11 15.03 -8.32
C THR A 90 -6.62 14.99 -9.75
N ASP A 91 -5.74 15.24 -10.71
CA ASP A 91 -6.06 15.04 -12.12
C ASP A 91 -6.22 13.53 -12.39
N GLU A 92 -7.45 13.01 -12.32
CA GLU A 92 -7.79 11.59 -12.51
C GLU A 92 -7.32 11.05 -13.87
N ALA A 93 -7.21 11.91 -14.89
CA ALA A 93 -6.81 11.49 -16.22
C ALA A 93 -5.29 11.29 -16.30
N SER A 94 -4.53 12.16 -15.64
CA SER A 94 -3.06 12.08 -15.55
C SER A 94 -2.55 11.17 -14.44
N TYR A 95 -3.31 11.06 -13.34
CA TYR A 95 -2.91 10.41 -12.08
C TYR A 95 -4.00 9.48 -11.55
N ALA A 96 -4.67 8.73 -12.43
CA ALA A 96 -5.70 7.74 -12.06
C ALA A 96 -5.26 6.81 -10.92
N TRP A 97 -3.96 6.47 -10.86
CA TRP A 97 -3.42 5.63 -9.79
C TRP A 97 -3.48 6.27 -8.40
N MET A 98 -3.43 7.60 -8.33
CA MET A 98 -3.50 8.31 -7.07
C MET A 98 -4.94 8.38 -6.59
N ASP A 99 -5.89 8.67 -7.47
CA ASP A 99 -7.31 8.68 -7.13
C ASP A 99 -7.81 7.26 -6.78
N GLU A 100 -7.82 6.36 -7.76
CA GLU A 100 -8.35 5.00 -7.63
C GLU A 100 -7.59 4.17 -6.61
N GLY A 101 -6.26 4.32 -6.57
CA GLY A 101 -5.41 3.56 -5.67
C GLY A 101 -5.53 4.00 -4.22
N PHE A 102 -5.70 5.30 -3.96
CA PHE A 102 -5.85 5.80 -2.59
C PHE A 102 -7.25 5.46 -2.06
N THR A 103 -8.27 5.56 -2.93
CA THR A 103 -9.62 5.08 -2.66
C THR A 103 -9.62 3.58 -2.35
N SER A 104 -9.00 2.76 -3.19
CA SER A 104 -8.86 1.31 -2.97
C SER A 104 -8.15 1.00 -1.66
N PHE A 105 -7.10 1.76 -1.30
CA PHE A 105 -6.36 1.55 -0.06
C PHE A 105 -7.22 1.76 1.17
N ILE A 106 -7.98 2.85 1.24
CA ILE A 106 -8.84 3.11 2.39
C ILE A 106 -10.08 2.22 2.40
N GLU A 107 -10.59 1.82 1.23
CA GLU A 107 -11.63 0.81 1.11
C GLU A 107 -11.18 -0.51 1.77
N ASP A 108 -10.04 -1.06 1.38
CA ASP A 108 -9.52 -2.31 1.93
C ASP A 108 -9.27 -2.20 3.44
N LEU A 109 -8.76 -1.06 3.92
CA LEU A 109 -8.63 -0.79 5.35
C LEU A 109 -9.97 -0.79 6.08
N ALA A 110 -10.99 -0.10 5.55
CA ALA A 110 -12.30 -0.06 6.16
C ALA A 110 -12.98 -1.45 6.15
N MET A 111 -12.85 -2.18 5.05
CA MET A 111 -13.37 -3.54 4.94
C MET A 111 -12.74 -4.46 5.98
N HIS A 112 -11.43 -4.33 6.21
CA HIS A 112 -10.72 -5.12 7.20
C HIS A 112 -10.95 -4.66 8.65
N THR A 113 -11.01 -3.37 8.93
CA THR A 113 -11.06 -2.85 10.31
C THR A 113 -12.48 -2.60 10.82
N VAL A 114 -13.39 -2.16 9.95
CA VAL A 114 -14.74 -1.73 10.34
C VAL A 114 -15.76 -2.83 10.04
N VAL A 115 -15.73 -3.37 8.82
CA VAL A 115 -16.77 -4.29 8.34
C VAL A 115 -16.50 -5.73 8.78
N TYR A 116 -15.24 -6.19 8.64
CA TYR A 116 -14.83 -7.56 8.94
C TYR A 116 -13.60 -7.62 9.86
N PRO A 117 -13.66 -7.06 11.09
CA PRO A 117 -12.52 -6.99 12.01
C PRO A 117 -11.91 -8.35 12.39
N ASP A 118 -12.71 -9.43 12.35
CA ASP A 118 -12.28 -10.79 12.68
C ASP A 118 -11.76 -11.57 11.45
N SER A 119 -11.75 -10.94 10.27
CA SER A 119 -11.28 -11.55 9.03
C SER A 119 -9.82 -11.97 9.13
N GLN A 120 -9.55 -13.23 8.81
CA GLN A 120 -8.18 -13.75 8.67
C GLN A 120 -7.61 -13.52 7.27
N LYS A 121 -8.34 -12.82 6.39
CA LYS A 121 -7.85 -12.50 5.05
C LYS A 121 -6.71 -11.50 5.15
N ASN A 122 -5.64 -11.77 4.42
CA ASN A 122 -4.52 -10.86 4.30
C ASN A 122 -4.99 -9.55 3.64
N LEU A 123 -4.85 -8.45 4.37
CA LEU A 123 -5.08 -7.10 3.89
C LEU A 123 -4.27 -6.85 2.59
N PHE A 124 -4.90 -6.22 1.59
CA PHE A 124 -4.31 -5.89 0.28
C PHE A 124 -3.90 -7.06 -0.61
N GLN A 125 -4.16 -8.32 -0.23
CA GLN A 125 -3.70 -9.48 -1.01
C GLN A 125 -4.22 -9.48 -2.45
N GLY A 126 -5.42 -8.94 -2.68
CA GLY A 126 -5.98 -8.78 -4.02
C GLY A 126 -5.10 -7.92 -4.92
N ALA A 127 -4.65 -6.77 -4.41
CA ALA A 127 -3.78 -5.84 -5.14
C ALA A 127 -2.42 -6.47 -5.47
N TYR A 128 -1.79 -7.18 -4.53
CA TYR A 128 -0.55 -7.91 -4.81
C TYR A 128 -0.71 -8.95 -5.92
N ARG A 129 -1.78 -9.77 -5.87
CA ARG A 129 -2.04 -10.79 -6.90
C ARG A 129 -2.26 -10.16 -8.27
N SER A 130 -3.04 -9.08 -8.31
CA SER A 130 -3.34 -8.30 -9.52
C SER A 130 -2.07 -7.72 -10.13
N TYR A 131 -1.25 -7.04 -9.32
CA TYR A 131 0.02 -6.47 -9.74
C TYR A 131 1.01 -7.52 -10.24
N PHE A 132 1.21 -8.62 -9.51
CA PHE A 132 2.10 -9.69 -9.97
C PHE A 132 1.61 -10.38 -11.24
N SER A 133 0.29 -10.49 -11.43
CA SER A 133 -0.27 -10.97 -12.70
C SER A 133 0.10 -10.05 -13.86
N LEU A 134 -0.01 -8.72 -13.66
CA LEU A 134 0.40 -7.74 -14.67
C LEU A 134 1.90 -7.83 -14.98
N VAL A 135 2.76 -7.84 -13.96
CA VAL A 135 4.21 -7.95 -14.16
C VAL A 135 4.55 -9.22 -14.95
N ASN A 136 3.99 -10.37 -14.56
CA ASN A 136 4.25 -11.64 -15.24
C ASN A 136 3.72 -11.69 -16.68
N SER A 137 2.71 -10.88 -17.01
CA SER A 137 2.19 -10.77 -18.38
C SER A 137 3.12 -9.98 -19.31
N GLY A 138 4.04 -9.17 -18.77
CA GLY A 138 4.90 -8.27 -19.55
C GLY A 138 4.16 -7.09 -20.19
N LEU A 139 2.92 -6.83 -19.79
CA LEU A 139 2.06 -5.76 -20.33
C LEU A 139 2.08 -4.47 -19.49
N GLU A 140 2.99 -4.37 -18.51
CA GLU A 140 3.06 -3.20 -17.64
C GLU A 140 3.43 -1.94 -18.43
N GLU A 141 2.73 -0.85 -18.13
CA GLU A 141 3.00 0.50 -18.64
C GLU A 141 3.21 1.43 -17.43
N PRO A 142 4.00 2.52 -17.52
CA PRO A 142 4.16 3.45 -16.40
C PRO A 142 2.83 4.01 -15.91
N ALA A 143 2.69 4.24 -14.59
CA ALA A 143 1.44 4.76 -14.01
C ALA A 143 1.18 6.22 -14.38
N THR A 144 2.18 6.91 -14.95
CA THR A 144 2.07 8.24 -15.55
C THR A 144 1.46 8.22 -16.95
N THR A 145 1.14 7.04 -17.51
CA THR A 145 0.37 6.92 -18.75
C THR A 145 -1.03 7.49 -18.51
N HIS A 146 -1.43 8.45 -19.32
CA HIS A 146 -2.77 9.05 -19.23
C HIS A 146 -3.85 7.97 -19.39
N ALA A 147 -4.96 8.07 -18.65
CA ALA A 147 -5.97 7.03 -18.51
C ALA A 147 -6.52 6.51 -19.86
N ASP A 148 -6.70 7.40 -20.85
CA ASP A 148 -7.19 7.05 -22.20
C ASP A 148 -6.08 6.56 -23.18
N ARG A 149 -4.83 6.44 -22.73
CA ARG A 149 -3.66 6.09 -23.57
C ARG A 149 -3.06 4.71 -23.31
N TYR A 150 -3.55 3.99 -22.31
CA TYR A 150 -3.13 2.60 -22.12
C TYR A 150 -3.50 1.76 -23.34
N HIS A 151 -2.63 0.81 -23.69
CA HIS A 151 -2.87 -0.05 -24.84
C HIS A 151 -4.02 -1.03 -24.61
N ARG A 152 -4.31 -1.36 -23.34
CA ARG A 152 -5.32 -2.33 -22.92
C ARG A 152 -5.96 -1.90 -21.61
N ASN A 153 -7.21 -2.30 -21.39
CA ASN A 153 -7.90 -2.04 -20.13
C ASN A 153 -7.24 -2.75 -18.93
N PHE A 154 -6.68 -3.96 -19.15
CA PHE A 154 -6.02 -4.72 -18.08
C PHE A 154 -4.88 -3.95 -17.38
N PRO A 155 -3.82 -3.46 -18.07
CA PRO A 155 -2.79 -2.65 -17.44
C PRO A 155 -3.37 -1.37 -16.84
N TYR A 156 -4.29 -0.67 -17.51
CA TYR A 156 -4.95 0.51 -16.92
C TYR A 156 -5.55 0.19 -15.54
N SER A 157 -6.41 -0.81 -15.45
CA SER A 157 -7.09 -1.17 -14.20
C SER A 157 -6.11 -1.61 -13.11
N VAL A 158 -5.06 -2.38 -13.44
CA VAL A 158 -4.09 -2.79 -12.43
C VAL A 158 -3.23 -1.62 -11.97
N MET A 159 -2.85 -0.73 -12.87
CA MET A 159 -2.03 0.45 -12.55
C MET A 159 -2.80 1.48 -11.74
N ALA A 160 -4.06 1.76 -12.10
CA ALA A 160 -4.92 2.70 -11.40
C ALA A 160 -5.26 2.20 -9.98
N TYR A 161 -5.82 1.01 -9.86
CA TYR A 161 -6.34 0.53 -8.56
C TYR A 161 -5.25 -0.16 -7.74
N SER A 162 -4.68 -1.24 -8.29
CA SER A 162 -3.80 -2.12 -7.50
C SER A 162 -2.43 -1.49 -7.26
N LYS A 163 -1.79 -0.90 -8.27
CA LYS A 163 -0.46 -0.32 -8.11
C LYS A 163 -0.51 0.98 -7.31
N GLY A 164 -1.55 1.78 -7.47
CA GLY A 164 -1.79 2.96 -6.65
C GLY A 164 -2.02 2.64 -5.17
N LEU A 165 -2.81 1.60 -4.87
CA LEU A 165 -2.90 1.06 -3.51
C LEU A 165 -1.53 0.62 -2.99
N LEU A 166 -0.82 -0.17 -3.82
CA LEU A 166 0.49 -0.69 -3.42
C LEU A 166 1.50 0.42 -3.19
N PHE A 167 1.42 1.55 -3.90
CA PHE A 167 2.25 2.71 -3.64
C PHE A 167 2.12 3.17 -2.18
N LEU A 168 0.91 3.29 -1.64
CA LEU A 168 0.71 3.62 -0.23
C LEU A 168 1.25 2.53 0.71
N THR A 169 1.02 1.25 0.39
CA THR A 169 1.57 0.15 1.20
C THR A 169 3.10 0.19 1.26
N GLN A 170 3.75 0.50 0.14
CA GLN A 170 5.21 0.55 0.03
C GLN A 170 5.78 1.82 0.67
N ILE A 171 5.09 2.96 0.56
CA ILE A 171 5.43 4.14 1.38
C ILE A 171 5.38 3.75 2.85
N GLY A 172 4.31 3.09 3.32
CA GLY A 172 4.20 2.58 4.69
C GLY A 172 5.32 1.62 5.09
N TYR A 173 5.76 0.75 4.19
CA TYR A 173 6.92 -0.12 4.40
C TYR A 173 8.23 0.69 4.58
N ILE A 174 8.43 1.74 3.78
CA ILE A 174 9.63 2.57 3.77
C ILE A 174 9.68 3.51 4.98
N ILE A 175 8.57 4.17 5.32
CA ILE A 175 8.54 5.24 6.35
C ILE A 175 7.93 4.80 7.69
N GLY A 176 7.33 3.61 7.72
CA GLY A 176 6.54 3.09 8.84
C GLY A 176 5.05 3.45 8.74
N GLU A 177 4.18 2.51 9.13
CA GLU A 177 2.72 2.64 9.05
C GLU A 177 2.17 3.88 9.78
N SER A 178 2.70 4.17 10.98
CA SER A 178 2.32 5.36 11.75
C SER A 178 2.59 6.67 10.99
N ASN A 179 3.73 6.74 10.30
CA ASN A 179 4.09 7.90 9.48
C ASN A 179 3.25 7.96 8.19
N LEU A 180 2.87 6.83 7.60
CA LEU A 180 1.91 6.80 6.49
C LEU A 180 0.56 7.39 6.91
N MET A 181 0.00 6.96 8.05
CA MET A 181 -1.28 7.48 8.55
C MET A 181 -1.21 9.00 8.81
N LYS A 182 -0.13 9.46 9.46
CA LYS A 182 0.11 10.90 9.65
C LYS A 182 0.27 11.65 8.33
N THR A 183 0.88 11.02 7.32
CA THR A 183 1.04 11.59 5.99
C THR A 183 -0.31 11.81 5.32
N LEU A 184 -1.23 10.84 5.38
CA LEU A 184 -2.58 10.99 4.82
C LEU A 184 -3.31 12.17 5.47
N GLN A 185 -3.26 12.27 6.80
CA GLN A 185 -3.90 13.36 7.55
C GLN A 185 -3.27 14.74 7.26
N GLN A 186 -1.94 14.80 7.18
CA GLN A 186 -1.25 16.05 6.85
C GLN A 186 -1.50 16.47 5.40
N PHE A 187 -1.54 15.49 4.48
CA PHE A 187 -1.83 15.75 3.07
C PHE A 187 -3.25 16.28 2.89
N TYR A 188 -4.22 15.67 3.59
CA TYR A 188 -5.58 16.21 3.67
C TYR A 188 -5.59 17.66 4.19
N THR A 189 -4.94 17.91 5.32
CA THR A 189 -4.90 19.24 5.96
C THR A 189 -4.32 20.31 5.03
N ASP A 190 -3.26 19.97 4.30
CA ASP A 190 -2.55 20.91 3.44
C ASP A 190 -3.25 21.14 2.08
N PHE A 191 -3.98 20.13 1.57
CA PHE A 191 -4.47 20.10 0.19
C PHE A 191 -5.98 19.94 0.01
N ALA A 192 -6.78 19.84 1.07
CA ALA A 192 -8.23 19.86 0.95
C ALA A 192 -8.71 21.11 0.18
N PHE A 193 -9.62 20.90 -0.79
CA PHE A 193 -10.11 21.86 -1.77
C PHE A 193 -9.04 22.44 -2.72
N LYS A 194 -7.99 21.66 -3.03
CA LYS A 194 -6.95 21.99 -4.00
C LYS A 194 -6.78 20.86 -5.02
N ASN A 195 -5.88 21.08 -5.99
CA ASN A 195 -5.50 20.09 -7.02
C ASN A 195 -4.03 19.64 -6.81
N PRO A 196 -3.76 18.77 -5.82
CA PRO A 196 -2.39 18.33 -5.54
C PRO A 196 -1.87 17.42 -6.66
N HIS A 197 -0.55 17.44 -6.84
CA HIS A 197 0.16 16.52 -7.73
C HIS A 197 0.86 15.42 -6.92
N PRO A 198 1.29 14.30 -7.54
CA PRO A 198 1.98 13.22 -6.81
C PRO A 198 3.19 13.67 -5.99
N ILE A 199 3.92 14.67 -6.47
CA ILE A 199 5.08 15.22 -5.75
C ILE A 199 4.69 15.92 -4.45
N ASP A 200 3.46 16.44 -4.34
CA ASP A 200 2.97 17.07 -3.13
C ASP A 200 2.75 16.04 -2.01
N PHE A 201 2.19 14.87 -2.36
CA PHE A 201 2.07 13.75 -1.42
C PHE A 201 3.45 13.28 -0.94
N ILE A 202 4.40 13.11 -1.87
CA ILE A 202 5.78 12.75 -1.54
C ILE A 202 6.39 13.76 -0.57
N ARG A 203 6.31 15.06 -0.86
CA ARG A 203 6.85 16.11 0.02
C ARG A 203 6.20 16.10 1.40
N THR A 204 4.91 15.81 1.50
CA THR A 204 4.23 15.63 2.79
C THR A 204 4.80 14.42 3.53
N ALA A 205 4.98 13.29 2.87
CA ALA A 205 5.56 12.09 3.44
C ALA A 205 7.02 12.31 3.92
N GLU A 206 7.81 13.06 3.16
CA GLU A 206 9.18 13.44 3.52
C GLU A 206 9.20 14.34 4.77
N LYS A 207 8.31 15.33 4.86
CA LYS A 207 8.18 16.20 6.06
C LYS A 207 7.78 15.42 7.30
N VAL A 208 6.87 14.45 7.17
CA VAL A 208 6.37 13.64 8.29
C VAL A 208 7.42 12.64 8.77
N SER A 209 8.10 11.97 7.84
CA SER A 209 9.04 10.89 8.16
C SER A 209 10.48 11.35 8.38
N GLY A 210 10.87 12.51 7.84
CA GLY A 210 12.25 12.96 7.77
C GLY A 210 13.11 12.24 6.72
N LEU A 211 12.53 11.33 5.93
CA LEU A 211 13.22 10.59 4.87
C LEU A 211 13.07 11.30 3.51
N GLN A 212 13.96 10.96 2.57
CA GLN A 212 13.84 11.35 1.16
C GLN A 212 13.13 10.24 0.37
N LEU A 213 12.13 10.61 -0.42
CA LEU A 213 11.18 9.67 -1.05
C LEU A 213 10.93 9.97 -2.53
N GLY A 214 11.41 11.09 -3.06
CA GLY A 214 11.28 11.40 -4.50
C GLY A 214 11.79 10.29 -5.43
N TRP A 215 12.80 9.54 -4.99
CA TRP A 215 13.28 8.36 -5.72
C TRP A 215 12.22 7.28 -5.87
N PHE A 216 11.36 7.07 -4.86
CA PHE A 216 10.37 6.00 -4.88
C PHE A 216 9.25 6.30 -5.87
N LEU A 217 8.82 7.58 -5.95
CA LEU A 217 7.86 8.01 -6.97
C LEU A 217 8.40 7.72 -8.38
N ASN A 218 9.63 8.16 -8.68
CA ASN A 218 10.26 7.91 -9.97
C ASN A 218 10.37 6.40 -10.26
N GLU A 219 10.95 5.63 -9.35
CA GLU A 219 11.24 4.21 -9.60
C GLU A 219 9.98 3.35 -9.66
N PHE A 220 8.98 3.58 -8.80
CA PHE A 220 7.79 2.72 -8.74
C PHE A 220 6.64 3.17 -9.63
N ILE A 221 6.43 4.48 -9.82
CA ILE A 221 5.28 5.02 -10.55
C ILE A 221 5.66 5.42 -11.98
N GLU A 222 6.78 6.13 -12.15
CA GLU A 222 7.16 6.73 -13.43
C GLU A 222 7.91 5.74 -14.36
N THR A 223 8.25 4.57 -13.86
CA THR A 223 8.86 3.48 -14.64
C THR A 223 8.11 2.15 -14.43
N THR A 224 8.53 1.11 -15.15
CA THR A 224 8.10 -0.27 -14.96
C THR A 224 9.14 -1.09 -14.18
N HIS A 225 9.95 -0.44 -13.34
CA HIS A 225 10.92 -1.15 -12.51
C HIS A 225 10.22 -2.00 -11.45
N THR A 226 10.66 -3.24 -11.32
CA THR A 226 10.15 -4.19 -10.33
C THR A 226 11.19 -4.44 -9.24
N ALA A 227 10.74 -4.82 -8.04
CA ALA A 227 11.61 -5.33 -6.99
C ALA A 227 11.78 -6.85 -7.17
N ASP A 228 13.02 -7.31 -7.10
CA ASP A 228 13.39 -8.73 -7.00
C ASP A 228 14.70 -8.79 -6.24
N TYR A 229 14.66 -9.30 -5.02
CA TYR A 229 15.81 -9.48 -4.15
C TYR A 229 16.10 -10.95 -3.93
N ALA A 230 17.35 -11.27 -3.64
CA ALA A 230 17.77 -12.63 -3.38
C ALA A 230 18.80 -12.68 -2.25
N ILE A 231 18.75 -13.75 -1.46
CA ILE A 231 19.88 -14.20 -0.67
C ILE A 231 20.83 -14.95 -1.62
N ASP A 232 21.93 -14.32 -2.02
CA ASP A 232 22.86 -14.84 -3.03
C ASP A 232 23.87 -15.82 -2.43
N LYS A 233 24.46 -15.46 -1.29
CA LYS A 233 25.47 -16.30 -0.60
C LYS A 233 25.34 -16.20 0.90
N VAL A 234 25.54 -17.34 1.56
CA VAL A 234 25.64 -17.45 3.01
C VAL A 234 26.86 -18.30 3.33
N VAL A 235 27.88 -17.69 3.95
CA VAL A 235 29.19 -18.31 4.13
C VAL A 235 29.63 -18.18 5.59
N ALA A 236 30.18 -19.26 6.15
CA ALA A 236 30.75 -19.24 7.49
C ALA A 236 31.98 -18.31 7.55
N ASN A 237 32.07 -17.49 8.59
CA ASN A 237 33.26 -16.69 8.88
C ASN A 237 33.61 -16.80 10.38
N GLY A 238 34.28 -17.89 10.76
CA GLY A 238 34.60 -18.19 12.16
C GLY A 238 33.33 -18.34 13.01
N ASN A 239 33.18 -17.51 14.04
CA ASN A 239 31.99 -17.48 14.90
C ASN A 239 30.87 -16.58 14.34
N LYS A 240 31.02 -16.09 13.11
CA LYS A 240 30.06 -15.23 12.42
C LYS A 240 29.58 -15.90 11.14
N THR A 241 28.56 -15.31 10.53
CA THR A 241 28.10 -15.66 9.18
C THR A 241 28.10 -14.42 8.31
N GLN A 242 28.71 -14.54 7.14
CA GLN A 242 28.66 -13.52 6.09
C GLN A 242 27.47 -13.81 5.16
N ILE A 243 26.60 -12.82 4.99
CA ILE A 243 25.41 -12.88 4.16
C ILE A 243 25.59 -11.89 3.02
N THR A 244 25.39 -12.34 1.77
CA THR A 244 25.37 -11.50 0.59
C THR A 244 23.98 -11.50 -0.01
N LEU A 245 23.37 -10.32 -0.11
CA LEU A 245 22.14 -10.08 -0.82
C LEU A 245 22.44 -9.62 -2.24
N LYS A 246 21.51 -9.87 -3.15
CA LYS A 246 21.54 -9.40 -4.53
C LYS A 246 20.22 -8.75 -4.90
N ARG A 247 20.29 -7.56 -5.46
CA ARG A 247 19.17 -6.85 -6.08
C ARG A 247 19.15 -7.20 -7.57
N ILE A 248 18.20 -8.04 -7.95
CA ILE A 248 17.99 -8.50 -9.33
C ILE A 248 17.10 -7.51 -10.07
N GLY A 249 16.00 -7.10 -9.43
CA GLY A 249 15.06 -6.11 -9.92
C GLY A 249 15.64 -4.69 -9.89
N ARG A 250 15.06 -3.78 -10.66
CA ARG A 250 15.57 -2.40 -10.77
C ARG A 250 15.02 -1.45 -9.71
N LEU A 251 13.91 -1.79 -9.05
CA LEU A 251 13.33 -1.00 -7.96
C LEU A 251 14.16 -1.19 -6.69
N PRO A 252 14.84 -0.15 -6.17
CA PRO A 252 15.50 -0.24 -4.87
C PRO A 252 14.46 -0.20 -3.74
N LEU A 253 14.62 -1.02 -2.70
CA LEU A 253 13.89 -0.99 -1.45
C LEU A 253 14.87 -1.11 -0.26
N PRO A 254 14.56 -0.50 0.90
CA PRO A 254 15.24 -0.86 2.14
C PRO A 254 14.89 -2.31 2.49
N ILE A 255 15.77 -3.01 3.19
CA ILE A 255 15.61 -4.45 3.45
C ILE A 255 15.36 -4.72 4.92
N ASP A 256 14.22 -5.34 5.18
CA ASP A 256 13.89 -5.99 6.45
C ASP A 256 14.20 -7.49 6.31
N LEU A 257 15.07 -8.01 7.17
CA LEU A 257 15.50 -9.41 7.14
C LEU A 257 15.51 -10.00 8.54
N PHE A 258 15.13 -11.27 8.67
CA PHE A 258 15.29 -12.03 9.90
C PHE A 258 16.35 -13.11 9.74
N VAL A 259 17.22 -13.23 10.75
CA VAL A 259 18.05 -14.40 10.97
C VAL A 259 17.46 -15.20 12.13
N ILE A 260 17.11 -16.45 11.85
CA ILE A 260 16.45 -17.35 12.78
C ILE A 260 17.44 -18.46 13.15
N GLY A 261 17.76 -18.57 14.44
CA GLY A 261 18.62 -19.62 14.97
C GLY A 261 17.87 -20.95 15.17
N LYS A 262 18.62 -22.06 15.24
CA LYS A 262 18.09 -23.39 15.56
C LYS A 262 17.51 -23.49 16.97
N ASP A 263 17.88 -22.57 17.85
CA ASP A 263 17.31 -22.36 19.18
C ASP A 263 16.02 -21.51 19.18
N ALA A 264 15.47 -21.21 17.99
CA ALA A 264 14.34 -20.32 17.74
C ALA A 264 14.59 -18.84 18.09
N SER A 265 15.84 -18.43 18.35
CA SER A 265 16.20 -17.02 18.47
C SER A 265 15.97 -16.29 17.14
N LYS A 266 15.54 -15.03 17.21
CA LYS A 266 15.22 -14.20 16.04
C LYS A 266 15.93 -12.87 16.14
N THR A 267 16.77 -12.56 15.16
CA THR A 267 17.42 -11.25 15.03
C THR A 267 16.83 -10.51 13.84
N TYR A 268 16.26 -9.33 14.09
CA TYR A 268 15.81 -8.44 13.03
C TYR A 268 17.00 -7.61 12.53
N CYS A 269 17.28 -7.70 11.24
CA CYS A 269 18.32 -6.98 10.52
C CYS A 269 17.67 -5.96 9.58
N TYR A 270 18.08 -4.71 9.68
CA TYR A 270 17.59 -3.63 8.83
C TYR A 270 18.73 -3.06 7.99
N ILE A 271 18.53 -2.97 6.67
CA ILE A 271 19.47 -2.34 5.74
C ILE A 271 18.74 -1.16 5.08
N PRO A 272 19.03 0.09 5.48
CA PRO A 272 18.43 1.27 4.86
C PRO A 272 18.95 1.46 3.43
N LEU A 273 18.20 2.18 2.61
CA LEU A 273 18.69 2.66 1.33
C LEU A 273 19.45 3.97 1.49
N ARG A 274 20.56 4.13 0.77
CA ARG A 274 21.27 5.42 0.76
C ARG A 274 20.40 6.56 0.21
N MET A 275 19.49 6.25 -0.71
CA MET A 275 18.62 7.24 -1.35
C MET A 275 17.60 7.88 -0.40
N GLN A 276 17.30 7.24 0.75
CA GLN A 276 16.29 7.73 1.69
C GLN A 276 16.86 8.66 2.78
N PHE A 277 18.19 8.84 2.84
CA PHE A 277 18.88 9.73 3.79
C PHE A 277 18.45 9.60 5.26
N GLY A 278 18.12 8.38 5.69
CA GLY A 278 17.71 8.10 7.05
C GLY A 278 17.26 6.66 7.24
N GLU A 279 16.65 6.41 8.39
CA GLU A 279 16.21 5.09 8.82
C GLU A 279 14.76 5.19 9.32
N LYS A 280 13.97 4.14 9.09
CA LYS A 280 12.62 4.03 9.66
C LYS A 280 12.69 3.50 11.09
N GLU A 281 11.66 3.79 11.88
CA GLU A 281 11.49 3.17 13.19
C GLU A 281 11.31 1.65 13.08
N ASN A 282 11.75 0.90 14.09
CA ASN A 282 11.61 -0.55 14.13
C ASN A 282 10.13 -0.99 14.08
N PRO A 283 9.65 -1.62 12.99
CA PRO A 283 8.28 -2.11 12.92
C PRO A 283 8.07 -3.37 13.78
N TYR A 284 9.15 -4.06 14.15
CA TYR A 284 9.16 -5.31 14.90
C TYR A 284 9.54 -5.07 16.37
N LYS A 285 8.69 -4.38 17.13
CA LYS A 285 8.97 -3.93 18.51
C LYS A 285 9.43 -5.03 19.49
N ASN A 286 9.03 -6.27 19.25
CA ASN A 286 9.39 -7.43 20.07
C ASN A 286 10.77 -8.02 19.74
N TYR A 287 11.43 -7.54 18.69
CA TYR A 287 12.70 -8.05 18.21
C TYR A 287 13.73 -6.93 18.19
N PRO A 288 14.93 -7.14 18.76
CA PRO A 288 15.99 -6.15 18.70
C PRO A 288 16.40 -5.92 17.24
N GLN A 289 16.41 -4.65 16.82
CA GLN A 289 16.85 -4.24 15.50
C GLN A 289 18.38 -4.10 15.47
N LYS A 290 19.01 -4.75 14.49
CA LYS A 290 20.39 -4.49 14.08
C LYS A 290 20.38 -3.73 12.75
N THR A 291 20.63 -2.42 12.79
CA THR A 291 20.79 -1.62 11.57
C THR A 291 22.20 -1.78 11.00
N PHE A 292 22.29 -1.98 9.68
CA PHE A 292 23.55 -2.01 8.93
C PHE A 292 23.75 -0.73 8.10
N PRO A 293 24.96 -0.46 7.59
CA PRO A 293 25.22 0.70 6.73
C PRO A 293 24.31 0.73 5.50
N ALA A 294 23.91 1.92 5.07
CA ALA A 294 22.97 2.07 3.96
C ALA A 294 23.48 1.45 2.64
N TRP A 295 22.62 0.66 1.98
CA TRP A 295 22.89 0.06 0.68
C TRP A 295 22.82 1.15 -0.41
N GLY A 296 23.95 1.35 -1.11
CA GLY A 296 23.98 2.18 -2.30
C GLY A 296 23.28 1.50 -3.48
N TRP A 297 22.21 2.11 -3.99
CA TRP A 297 21.39 1.66 -5.12
C TRP A 297 22.18 1.24 -6.36
N ALA A 298 23.33 1.87 -6.65
CA ALA A 298 24.17 1.51 -7.80
C ALA A 298 24.88 0.16 -7.66
N HIS A 299 24.95 -0.41 -6.46
CA HIS A 299 25.60 -1.70 -6.21
C HIS A 299 24.56 -2.83 -6.24
N PRO A 300 24.66 -3.80 -7.16
CA PRO A 300 23.70 -4.90 -7.26
C PRO A 300 23.81 -5.91 -6.13
N THR A 301 24.91 -5.91 -5.36
CA THR A 301 25.12 -6.82 -4.23
C THR A 301 25.44 -6.05 -2.96
N TYR A 302 25.08 -6.63 -1.81
CA TYR A 302 25.37 -6.08 -0.48
C TYR A 302 25.75 -7.20 0.48
N THR A 303 26.91 -7.08 1.10
CA THR A 303 27.46 -8.10 2.00
C THR A 303 27.60 -7.54 3.41
N PHE A 304 27.13 -8.30 4.39
CA PHE A 304 27.22 -7.96 5.81
C PHE A 304 27.42 -9.20 6.68
N GLU A 305 27.69 -8.99 7.97
CA GLU A 305 27.95 -10.07 8.92
C GLU A 305 27.00 -10.06 10.12
N VAL A 306 26.61 -11.26 10.53
CA VAL A 306 25.82 -11.50 11.74
C VAL A 306 26.65 -12.29 12.75
N GLU A 307 26.45 -11.97 14.03
CA GLU A 307 27.16 -12.59 15.17
C GLU A 307 26.50 -13.93 15.54
N MET A 308 26.34 -14.80 14.56
CA MET A 308 25.81 -16.15 14.70
C MET A 308 26.59 -17.09 13.77
N PRO A 309 27.22 -18.16 14.27
CA PRO A 309 27.90 -19.13 13.43
C PRO A 309 26.92 -19.79 12.45
N LEU A 310 27.37 -20.07 11.21
CA LEU A 310 26.48 -20.61 10.17
C LEU A 310 25.78 -21.90 10.60
N LYS A 311 26.49 -22.78 11.32
CA LYS A 311 25.94 -24.04 11.84
C LYS A 311 24.74 -23.87 12.79
N ASP A 312 24.61 -22.70 13.42
CA ASP A 312 23.58 -22.38 14.41
C ASP A 312 22.38 -21.63 13.78
N ILE A 313 22.53 -21.11 12.56
CA ILE A 313 21.44 -20.53 11.77
C ILE A 313 20.54 -21.65 11.26
N GLN A 314 19.23 -21.49 11.39
CA GLN A 314 18.20 -22.33 10.77
C GLN A 314 17.72 -21.72 9.45
N THR A 315 17.31 -20.45 9.48
CA THR A 315 16.69 -19.78 8.33
C THR A 315 17.11 -18.33 8.28
N ILE A 316 17.28 -17.80 7.07
CA ILE A 316 17.39 -16.37 6.81
C ILE A 316 16.25 -16.01 5.85
N VAL A 317 15.48 -14.96 6.16
CA VAL A 317 14.33 -14.54 5.35
C VAL A 317 14.31 -13.03 5.16
N ILE A 318 14.28 -12.59 3.90
CA ILE A 318 13.95 -11.21 3.52
C ILE A 318 12.43 -11.07 3.55
N ASP A 319 11.94 -9.92 4.02
CA ASP A 319 10.51 -9.57 4.05
C ASP A 319 9.63 -10.69 4.67
N PRO A 320 9.83 -11.01 5.97
CA PRO A 320 9.17 -12.14 6.63
C PRO A 320 7.64 -12.07 6.61
N ASN A 321 7.09 -10.86 6.53
CA ASN A 321 5.65 -10.61 6.49
C ASN A 321 5.10 -10.49 5.06
N ASN A 322 5.95 -10.64 4.04
CA ASN A 322 5.57 -10.58 2.63
C ASN A 322 4.89 -9.26 2.23
N VAL A 323 5.32 -8.14 2.83
CA VAL A 323 4.74 -6.79 2.67
C VAL A 323 5.39 -5.97 1.56
N THR A 324 6.44 -6.48 0.93
CA THR A 324 7.07 -5.82 -0.21
C THR A 324 6.46 -6.27 -1.53
N VAL A 325 6.59 -5.43 -2.55
CA VAL A 325 6.27 -5.73 -3.96
C VAL A 325 7.34 -6.57 -4.66
N ASP A 326 8.18 -7.29 -3.90
CA ASP A 326 9.12 -8.26 -4.46
C ASP A 326 8.36 -9.34 -5.24
N ILE A 327 8.65 -9.41 -6.54
CA ILE A 327 7.95 -10.28 -7.49
C ILE A 327 8.40 -11.74 -7.38
N ASN A 328 9.54 -11.99 -6.74
CA ASN A 328 10.05 -13.33 -6.51
C ASN A 328 10.29 -13.54 -5.01
N LYS A 329 9.37 -14.26 -4.36
CA LYS A 329 9.51 -14.52 -2.92
C LYS A 329 10.29 -15.79 -2.62
N LYS A 330 10.64 -16.58 -3.64
CA LYS A 330 11.29 -17.89 -3.46
C LYS A 330 12.79 -17.76 -3.18
N ASN A 331 13.44 -16.74 -3.72
CA ASN A 331 14.85 -16.40 -3.51
C ASN A 331 15.07 -15.51 -2.27
N ASN A 332 14.00 -15.15 -1.55
CA ASN A 332 14.05 -14.41 -0.30
C ASN A 332 14.36 -15.27 0.92
N VAL A 333 14.47 -16.60 0.76
CA VAL A 333 14.66 -17.55 1.86
C VAL A 333 15.93 -18.37 1.65
N PHE A 334 16.73 -18.48 2.70
CA PHE A 334 17.79 -19.46 2.82
C PHE A 334 17.47 -20.39 3.99
N GLU A 335 17.45 -21.70 3.74
CA GLU A 335 17.28 -22.73 4.75
C GLU A 335 18.59 -23.50 4.90
N ASN A 336 19.06 -23.60 6.14
CA ASN A 336 20.27 -24.32 6.49
C ASN A 336 19.90 -25.72 6.99
N ASN A 337 19.92 -26.69 6.07
CA ASN A 337 19.60 -28.09 6.36
C ASN A 337 20.61 -28.76 7.29
#